data_AF-A0A7J4UKN8-F1
#
_entry.id   AF-A0A7J4UKN8-F1
#
_cell.length_a   1.000
_cell.length_b   1.000
_cell.length_c   1.000
_cell.angle_alpha   90.00
_cell.angle_beta   90.00
_cell.angle_gamma   90.00
#
_symmetry.space_group_name_H-M   'P 1'
#
loop_
_entity.id
_entity.type
_entity.pdbx_description
1 polymer ?
#
loop_
_entity_poly.entity_id
_entity_poly.type
_entity_poly.pdbx_seq_one_letter_code
_entity_poly.pdbx_strand_id
1 'polypeptide(L)'
;MNQYRLHIDIPLGSDETEAIAKSHTIIGKYTNDVHMTLLKHMDIGQVNYRLGYDEDRQRSNYLHKNENGHVNNKKTRIDIE
;
A
#
# COMPACT_ATOMS: atom_id res chain seq x y z
N MET A 1 17.96 -6.07 9.73
CA MET A 1 17.63 -7.50 9.91
C MET A 1 16.84 -8.00 8.71
N ASN A 2 17.18 -9.19 8.21
CA ASN A 2 16.44 -9.84 7.13
C ASN A 2 15.18 -10.49 7.72
N GLN A 3 14.04 -10.33 7.05
CA GLN A 3 12.74 -10.88 7.46
C GLN A 3 11.95 -11.30 6.21
N TYR A 4 11.16 -12.35 6.30
CA TYR A 4 10.24 -12.74 5.23
C TYR A 4 9.11 -11.72 5.11
N ARG A 5 8.64 -11.48 3.89
CA ARG A 5 7.57 -10.52 3.60
C ARG A 5 6.59 -11.15 2.62
N LEU A 6 5.31 -11.08 2.94
CA LEU A 6 4.25 -11.40 1.99
C LEU A 6 4.08 -10.24 1.01
N HIS A 7 4.11 -10.56 -0.28
CA HIS A 7 3.81 -9.62 -1.35
C HIS A 7 2.46 -10.03 -1.96
N ILE A 8 1.50 -9.11 -1.99
CA ILE A 8 0.18 -9.31 -2.59
C ILE A 8 0.10 -8.39 -3.81
N ASP A 9 -0.19 -8.97 -4.97
CA ASP A 9 -0.40 -8.25 -6.23
C ASP A 9 -1.88 -8.32 -6.60
N ILE A 10 -2.49 -7.17 -6.84
CA ILE A 10 -3.93 -7.03 -7.10
C ILE A 10 -4.09 -6.08 -8.29
N PRO A 11 -4.53 -6.56 -9.48
CA PRO A 11 -4.83 -5.68 -10.59
C PRO A 11 -6.00 -4.74 -10.27
N LEU A 12 -5.79 -3.42 -10.39
CA LEU A 12 -6.81 -2.40 -10.07
C LEU A 12 -7.41 -1.69 -11.29
N GLY A 13 -7.00 -2.08 -12.50
CA GLY A 13 -7.39 -1.46 -13.76
C GLY A 13 -6.32 -0.53 -14.31
N SER A 14 -6.63 0.13 -15.44
CA SER A 14 -5.71 1.03 -16.15
C SER A 14 -5.95 2.51 -15.90
N ASP A 15 -7.06 2.88 -15.25
CA ASP A 15 -7.32 4.27 -14.86
C ASP A 15 -6.63 4.58 -13.52
N GLU A 16 -5.72 5.55 -13.53
CA GLU A 16 -4.91 5.91 -12.36
C GLU A 16 -5.80 6.37 -11.18
N THR A 17 -6.81 7.20 -11.46
CA THR A 17 -7.67 7.79 -10.42
C THR A 17 -8.52 6.72 -9.76
N GLU A 18 -9.10 5.82 -10.56
CA GLU A 18 -9.87 4.68 -10.08
C GLU A 18 -8.99 3.70 -9.30
N ALA A 19 -7.77 3.43 -9.76
CA ALA A 19 -6.82 2.57 -9.08
C ALA A 19 -6.41 3.14 -7.70
N ILE A 20 -6.22 4.45 -7.59
CA ILE A 20 -5.99 5.15 -6.32
C ILE A 20 -7.19 4.97 -5.39
N ALA A 21 -8.42 5.22 -5.87
CA ALA A 21 -9.64 5.06 -5.07
C ALA A 21 -9.85 3.63 -4.56
N LYS A 22 -9.64 2.62 -5.43
CA LYS A 22 -9.66 1.20 -5.06
C LYS A 22 -8.59 0.87 -4.02
N SER A 23 -7.38 1.38 -4.18
CA SER A 23 -6.28 1.18 -3.22
C SER A 23 -6.64 1.69 -1.82
N HIS A 24 -7.18 2.91 -1.73
CA HIS A 24 -7.63 3.47 -0.45
C HIS A 24 -8.75 2.64 0.18
N THR A 25 -9.71 2.16 -0.62
CA THR A 25 -10.80 1.31 -0.15
C THR A 25 -10.29 -0.01 0.43
N ILE A 26 -9.35 -0.67 -0.26
CA ILE A 26 -8.76 -1.94 0.18
C ILE A 26 -8.00 -1.72 1.49
N ILE A 27 -7.11 -0.74 1.53
CA ILE A 27 -6.30 -0.45 2.72
C ILE A 27 -7.19 -0.07 3.90
N GLY A 28 -8.22 0.76 3.68
CA GLY A 28 -9.18 1.13 4.71
C GLY A 28 -9.89 -0.07 5.36
N LYS A 29 -10.11 -1.16 4.62
CA LYS A 29 -10.65 -2.41 5.18
C LYS A 29 -9.65 -3.14 6.08
N TYR A 30 -8.36 -3.04 5.78
CA TYR A 30 -7.29 -3.68 6.57
C TYR A 30 -6.86 -2.86 7.78
N THR A 31 -7.25 -1.58 7.86
CA THR A 31 -6.93 -0.67 8.97
C THR A 31 -8.10 -0.43 9.92
N ASN A 32 -9.15 -1.26 9.89
CA ASN A 32 -10.20 -1.20 10.91
C ASN A 32 -9.78 -1.92 12.20
N ASP A 33 -10.47 -1.64 13.30
CA ASP A 33 -10.12 -2.14 14.64
C ASP A 33 -9.98 -3.67 14.70
N VAL A 34 -10.85 -4.40 13.99
CA VAL A 34 -10.83 -5.86 13.96
C VAL A 34 -9.54 -6.38 13.32
N HIS A 35 -9.16 -5.84 12.17
CA HIS A 35 -7.95 -6.28 11.46
C HIS A 35 -6.68 -5.80 12.15
N MET A 36 -6.67 -4.58 12.67
CA MET A 36 -5.54 -4.05 13.45
C MET A 36 -5.28 -4.89 14.69
N THR A 37 -6.36 -5.27 15.41
CA THR A 37 -6.27 -6.16 16.57
C THR A 37 -5.73 -7.54 16.18
N LEU A 38 -6.17 -8.11 15.05
CA LEU A 38 -5.65 -9.39 14.56
C LEU A 38 -4.14 -9.31 14.27
N LEU A 39 -3.69 -8.27 13.56
CA LEU A 39 -2.28 -8.07 13.22
C LEU A 39 -1.42 -7.93 14.48
N LYS A 40 -1.91 -7.22 15.50
CA LYS A 40 -1.26 -7.09 16.80
C LYS A 40 -1.09 -8.44 17.51
N HIS A 41 -2.14 -9.28 17.54
CA HIS A 41 -2.05 -10.61 18.15
C HIS A 41 -1.08 -11.54 17.42
N MET A 42 -0.79 -11.28 16.14
CA MET A 42 0.19 -12.00 15.34
C MET A 42 1.62 -11.44 15.47
N ASP A 43 1.86 -10.47 16.36
CA ASP A 43 3.14 -9.77 16.52
C ASP A 43 3.62 -9.06 15.22
N ILE A 44 2.67 -8.59 14.41
CA ILE A 44 2.95 -7.81 13.20
C ILE A 44 2.93 -6.33 13.55
N GLY A 45 4.10 -5.69 13.61
CA GLY A 45 4.21 -4.27 13.99
C GLY A 45 3.96 -3.26 12.86
N GLN A 46 3.89 -3.67 11.59
CA GLN A 46 3.69 -2.73 10.49
C GLN A 46 3.13 -3.37 9.21
N VAL A 47 2.37 -2.58 8.45
CA VAL A 47 1.92 -2.88 7.10
C VAL A 47 2.55 -1.87 6.14
N ASN A 48 3.22 -2.36 5.09
CA ASN A 48 3.87 -1.52 4.09
C ASN A 48 3.30 -1.77 2.70
N TYR A 49 2.74 -0.75 2.06
CA TYR A 49 2.05 -0.86 0.78
C TYR A 49 2.42 0.29 -0.18
N ARG A 50 2.13 0.10 -1.46
CA ARG A 50 2.27 1.11 -2.52
C ARG A 50 1.33 0.77 -3.66
N LEU A 51 0.93 1.77 -4.42
CA LEU A 51 0.31 1.57 -5.73
C LEU A 51 1.37 1.75 -6.81
N GLY A 52 1.73 0.67 -7.51
CA GLY A 52 2.64 0.70 -8.66
C GLY A 52 1.89 0.64 -9.97
N TYR A 53 2.61 0.81 -11.07
CA TYR A 53 2.10 0.64 -12.43
C TYR A 53 3.13 -0.17 -13.25
N ASP A 54 2.68 -1.14 -14.03
CA ASP A 54 3.55 -2.14 -14.66
C ASP A 54 4.52 -1.57 -15.69
N GLU A 55 4.12 -0.50 -16.39
CA GLU A 55 4.98 0.16 -17.37
C GLU A 55 6.06 1.03 -16.70
N ASP A 56 5.90 1.32 -15.41
CA ASP A 56 6.90 2.06 -14.66
C ASP A 56 8.05 1.14 -14.25
N ARG A 57 9.21 1.39 -14.83
CA ARG A 57 10.44 0.64 -14.52
C ARG A 57 10.96 0.97 -13.11
N GLN A 58 10.44 2.01 -12.48
CA GLN A 58 10.79 2.39 -11.12
C GLN A 58 9.78 1.87 -10.09
N ARG A 59 10.20 1.89 -8.83
CA ARG A 59 9.42 1.40 -7.68
C ARG A 59 8.37 2.42 -7.21
N SER A 60 7.66 3.02 -8.14
CA SER A 60 6.76 4.15 -7.92
C SER A 60 5.61 3.84 -6.98
N ASN A 61 5.15 4.89 -6.32
CA ASN A 61 4.00 4.88 -5.43
C ASN A 61 3.06 6.03 -5.82
N TYR A 62 2.06 5.70 -6.63
CA TYR A 62 1.05 6.64 -7.15
C TYR A 62 0.14 7.22 -6.06
N LEU A 63 0.16 6.65 -4.85
CA LEU A 63 -0.52 7.23 -3.68
C LEU A 63 0.15 8.52 -3.17
N HIS A 64 1.40 8.76 -3.57
CA HIS A 64 2.17 9.96 -3.21
C HIS A 64 2.55 10.75 -4.47
N LYS A 65 1.55 11.04 -5.31
CA LYS A 65 1.69 11.92 -6.47
C LYS A 65 1.49 13.37 -6.04
N ASN A 66 2.44 14.24 -6.36
CA ASN A 66 2.31 15.67 -6.09
C ASN A 66 1.55 16.40 -7.21
N GLU A 67 1.30 17.70 -7.03
CA GLU A 67 0.60 18.55 -8.01
C GLU A 67 1.29 18.62 -9.38
N ASN A 68 2.62 18.41 -9.43
CA ASN A 68 3.40 18.38 -10.67
C ASN A 68 3.41 16.99 -11.33
N GLY A 69 2.69 16.01 -10.79
CA GLY A 69 2.62 14.65 -11.31
C GLY A 69 3.81 13.75 -10.95
N HIS A 70 4.72 14.20 -10.09
CA HIS A 70 5.83 13.37 -9.63
C HIS A 70 5.38 12.41 -8.52
N VAL A 71 5.70 11.13 -8.69
CA VAL A 71 5.51 10.07 -7.71
C VAL A 71 6.81 9.80 -6.96
N ASN A 72 6.72 9.28 -5.74
CA ASN A 72 7.89 8.83 -4.98
C ASN A 72 8.06 7.31 -5.05
N ASN A 73 9.19 6.79 -4.57
CA ASN A 73 9.49 5.36 -4.55
C ASN A 73 9.36 4.71 -3.16
N LYS A 74 8.82 5.44 -2.19
CA LYS A 74 8.68 4.99 -0.79
C LYS A 74 7.35 4.27 -0.62
N LYS A 75 7.35 3.13 0.06
CA LYS A 75 6.10 2.50 0.51
C LYS A 75 5.46 3.39 1.57
N THR A 76 4.14 3.45 1.57
CA THR A 76 3.37 3.94 2.72
C THR A 76 3.49 2.91 3.83
N ARG A 77 3.70 3.37 5.06
CA ARG A 77 3.81 2.56 6.26
C ARG A 77 2.66 2.88 7.20
N ILE A 78 1.99 1.84 7.68
CA ILE A 78 1.03 1.90 8.79
C ILE A 78 1.68 1.13 9.93
N ASP A 79 1.84 1.78 11.06
CA ASP A 79 2.30 1.15 12.30
C ASP A 79 1.10 0.53 13.03
N ILE A 80 1.32 -0.66 13.59
CA ILE A 80 0.33 -1.38 14.39
C ILE A 80 0.73 -1.19 15.85
N GLU A 81 -0.03 -0.40 16.61
CA GLU A 81 0.22 -0.12 18.05
C GLU A 81 -0.49 -1.10 19.00
#